data_AF-A0A0F9NKR4-F1
#
_entry.id   AF-A0A0F9NKR4-F1
#
_cell.length_a   1.000
_cell.length_b   1.000
_cell.length_c   1.000
_cell.angle_alpha   90.00
_cell.angle_beta   90.00
_cell.angle_gamma   90.00
#
_symmetry.space_group_name_H-M   'P 1'
#
loop_
_entity.id
_entity.type
_entity.pdbx_description
1 polymer ?
#
loop_
_entity_poly.entity_id
_entity_poly.type
_entity_poly.pdbx_seq_one_letter_code
_entity_poly.pdbx_strand_id
1 'polypeptide(L)'
;MLKIENQKHFDSVKSFAESTGRMKQLQEKLDYLDTYADHENKGLTQCVLGYDFAPYSFSFLMMKKDAAGEYQYWFNGGLIYFSSGDSGVGLPQLSVRIGDTSKSGWDVHT
;
A
#
# COMPACT_ATOMS: atom_id res chain seq x y z
N MET A 1 7.18 4.05 10.84
CA MET A 1 7.58 5.06 9.84
C MET A 1 7.46 4.51 8.43
N LEU A 2 6.69 5.18 7.59
CA LEU A 2 6.50 4.88 6.17
C LEU A 2 7.56 5.60 5.32
N LYS A 3 8.21 4.88 4.43
CA LYS A 3 9.17 5.38 3.45
C LYS A 3 8.65 5.09 2.05
N ILE A 4 8.58 6.11 1.21
CA ILE A 4 8.18 5.97 -0.19
C ILE A 4 9.45 5.73 -1.03
N GLU A 5 9.51 4.62 -1.76
CA GLU A 5 10.66 4.29 -2.62
C GLU A 5 10.48 4.80 -4.05
N ASN A 6 9.26 4.75 -4.58
CA ASN A 6 8.94 5.18 -5.93
C ASN A 6 7.95 6.36 -5.91
N GLN A 7 8.49 7.58 -5.84
CA GLN A 7 7.68 8.80 -5.76
C GLN A 7 6.77 8.99 -6.97
N LYS A 8 7.25 8.69 -8.19
CA LYS A 8 6.47 8.83 -9.42
C LYS A 8 5.23 7.92 -9.41
N HIS A 9 5.38 6.67 -8.97
CA HIS A 9 4.27 5.74 -8.83
C HIS A 9 3.31 6.23 -7.74
N PHE A 10 3.83 6.62 -6.58
CA PHE A 10 3.03 7.16 -5.49
C PHE A 10 2.17 8.36 -5.90
N ASP A 11 2.75 9.32 -6.61
CA ASP A 11 2.03 10.49 -7.12
C ASP A 11 0.94 10.08 -8.12
N SER A 12 1.22 9.12 -9.01
CA SER A 12 0.24 8.58 -9.95
C SER A 12 -0.96 7.93 -9.25
N VAL A 13 -0.71 7.12 -8.22
CA VAL A 13 -1.80 6.48 -7.44
C VAL A 13 -2.58 7.54 -6.65
N LYS A 14 -1.91 8.55 -6.08
CA LYS A 14 -2.60 9.67 -5.43
C LYS A 14 -3.49 10.46 -6.38
N SER A 15 -3.01 10.82 -7.56
CA SER A 15 -3.81 11.50 -8.58
C SER A 15 -5.02 10.68 -9.01
N PHE A 16 -4.88 9.36 -9.09
CA PHE A 16 -6.00 8.45 -9.35
C PHE A 16 -6.99 8.40 -8.16
N ALA A 17 -6.50 8.39 -6.93
CA ALA A 17 -7.36 8.44 -5.75
C ALA A 17 -8.13 9.78 -5.66
N GLU A 18 -7.52 10.88 -6.05
CA GLU A 18 -8.17 12.20 -6.16
C GLU A 18 -9.24 12.20 -7.25
N SER A 19 -8.91 11.74 -8.46
CA SER A 19 -9.85 11.74 -9.60
C SER A 19 -11.08 10.85 -9.36
N THR A 20 -10.94 9.82 -8.54
CA THR A 20 -12.02 8.90 -8.15
C THR A 20 -12.68 9.27 -6.81
N GLY A 21 -12.30 10.37 -6.17
CA GLY A 21 -12.88 10.82 -4.89
C GLY A 21 -12.58 9.92 -3.70
N ARG A 22 -11.50 9.13 -3.76
CA ARG A 22 -11.10 8.12 -2.76
C ARG A 22 -9.82 8.46 -2.02
N MET A 23 -9.29 9.67 -2.18
CA MET A 23 -8.06 10.11 -1.51
C MET A 23 -8.10 9.87 0.01
N LYS A 24 -9.24 10.11 0.66
CA LYS A 24 -9.42 9.82 2.10
C LYS A 24 -9.21 8.33 2.42
N GLN A 25 -9.78 7.44 1.63
CA GLN A 25 -9.66 6.00 1.83
C GLN A 25 -8.23 5.51 1.59
N LEU A 26 -7.54 6.04 0.57
CA LEU A 26 -6.12 5.77 0.37
C LEU A 26 -5.30 6.25 1.58
N GLN A 27 -5.53 7.48 2.04
CA GLN A 27 -4.82 8.06 3.17
C GLN A 27 -5.01 7.22 4.44
N GLU A 28 -6.23 6.78 4.74
CA GLU A 28 -6.51 5.90 5.90
C GLU A 28 -5.65 4.62 5.88
N LYS A 29 -5.41 4.05 4.70
CA LYS A 29 -4.57 2.84 4.57
C LYS A 29 -3.07 3.15 4.66
N LEU A 30 -2.63 4.29 4.15
CA LEU A 30 -1.26 4.76 4.31
C LEU A 30 -0.95 5.07 5.78
N ASP A 31 -1.87 5.74 6.47
CA ASP A 31 -1.78 6.06 7.91
C ASP A 31 -1.75 4.77 8.74
N TYR A 32 -2.55 3.77 8.36
CA TYR A 32 -2.50 2.45 8.98
C TYR A 32 -1.12 1.81 8.85
N LEU A 33 -0.51 1.81 7.65
CA LEU A 33 0.83 1.24 7.44
C LEU A 33 1.92 2.02 8.19
N ASP A 34 1.82 3.36 8.22
CA ASP A 34 2.76 4.19 8.96
C ASP A 34 2.68 3.94 10.47
N THR A 35 1.44 3.90 10.99
CA THR A 35 1.15 3.58 12.39
C THR A 35 1.67 2.19 12.73
N TYR A 36 1.35 1.16 11.95
CA TYR A 36 1.84 -0.20 12.18
C TYR A 36 3.36 -0.24 12.24
N ALA A 37 4.03 0.50 11.36
CA ALA A 37 5.49 0.57 11.33
C ALA A 37 6.11 1.39 12.47
N ASP A 38 5.35 2.10 13.32
CA ASP A 38 5.91 2.94 14.40
C ASP A 38 5.21 2.80 15.77
N HIS A 39 4.17 1.96 15.88
CA HIS A 39 3.25 1.97 17.02
C HIS A 39 3.88 1.53 18.35
N GLU A 40 4.63 0.43 18.36
CA GLU A 40 5.11 -0.16 19.62
C GLU A 40 6.46 0.40 20.09
N ASN A 41 7.36 0.68 19.16
CA ASN A 41 8.70 1.18 19.45
C ASN A 41 9.14 2.09 18.30
N LYS A 42 9.07 3.40 18.52
CA LYS A 42 9.41 4.39 17.49
C LYS A 42 10.79 4.12 16.90
N GLY A 43 10.84 3.92 15.58
CA GLY A 43 12.07 3.65 14.84
C GLY A 43 12.68 2.24 15.02
N LEU A 44 11.95 1.29 15.62
CA LEU A 44 12.31 -0.14 15.60
C LEU A 44 11.91 -0.79 14.28
N THR A 45 10.79 -0.36 13.71
CA THR A 45 10.21 -0.88 12.48
C THR A 45 10.08 0.20 11.42
N GLN A 46 10.05 -0.22 10.16
CA GLN A 46 9.89 0.67 9.01
C GLN A 46 9.06 -0.04 7.94
N CYS A 47 8.13 0.68 7.33
CA CYS A 47 7.42 0.22 6.14
C CYS A 47 8.02 0.92 4.91
N VAL A 48 8.51 0.16 3.94
CA VAL A 48 8.96 0.67 2.65
C VAL A 48 7.88 0.41 1.62
N LEU A 49 7.29 1.46 1.08
CA LEU A 49 6.24 1.41 0.07
C LEU A 49 6.89 1.49 -1.32
N GLY A 50 6.74 0.42 -2.10
CA GLY A 50 7.35 0.23 -3.40
C GLY A 50 6.35 0.12 -4.54
N TYR A 51 6.87 -0.21 -5.73
CA TYR A 51 6.08 -0.40 -6.93
C TYR A 51 5.41 -1.79 -6.95
N ASP A 52 4.14 -1.83 -7.30
CA ASP A 52 3.43 -3.05 -7.69
C ASP A 52 3.17 -3.04 -9.20
N PHE A 53 3.17 -4.22 -9.83
CA PHE A 53 2.86 -4.32 -11.25
C PHE A 53 1.41 -3.91 -11.57
N ALA A 54 0.50 -4.03 -10.59
CA ALA A 54 -0.85 -3.51 -10.69
C ALA A 54 -0.84 -1.96 -10.58
N PRO A 55 -1.34 -1.22 -11.60
CA PRO A 55 -1.10 0.22 -11.77
C PRO A 55 -1.47 1.15 -10.61
N TYR A 56 -2.41 0.73 -9.76
CA TYR A 56 -2.88 1.52 -8.61
C TYR A 56 -2.65 0.85 -7.28
N SER A 57 -1.85 -0.21 -7.25
CA SER A 57 -1.46 -0.92 -6.03
C SER A 57 -0.05 -0.54 -5.62
N PHE A 58 0.32 -0.88 -4.39
CA PHE A 58 1.69 -0.83 -3.91
C PHE A 58 2.10 -2.17 -3.36
N SER A 59 3.34 -2.58 -3.59
CA SER A 59 3.99 -3.56 -2.72
C SER A 59 4.48 -2.81 -1.49
N PHE A 60 4.50 -3.44 -0.33
CA PHE A 60 5.24 -2.92 0.80
C PHE A 60 6.15 -3.98 1.42
N LEU A 61 7.25 -3.51 1.99
CA LEU A 61 8.17 -4.30 2.79
C LEU A 61 8.18 -3.77 4.21
N MET A 62 7.84 -4.61 5.17
CA MET A 62 8.02 -4.32 6.59
C MET A 62 9.41 -4.78 7.03
N MET A 63 10.13 -3.86 7.64
CA MET A 63 11.48 -4.06 8.13
C MET A 63 11.53 -3.86 9.64
N LYS A 64 12.43 -4.57 10.31
CA LYS A 64 12.67 -4.48 11.75
C LYS A 64 14.17 -4.41 12.02
N LYS A 65 14.59 -3.57 12.97
CA LYS A 65 16.00 -3.51 13.36
C LYS A 65 16.45 -4.79 14.07
N ASP A 66 17.63 -5.25 13.73
CA ASP A 66 18.35 -6.28 14.48
C ASP A 66 19.09 -5.71 15.70
N ALA A 67 19.89 -6.54 16.38
CA ALA A 67 20.67 -6.14 17.55
C ALA A 67 21.79 -5.13 17.23
N ALA A 68 22.22 -5.03 15.96
CA ALA A 68 23.18 -4.03 15.51
C ALA A 68 22.53 -2.70 15.14
N GLY A 69 21.19 -2.64 15.12
CA GLY A 69 20.42 -1.45 14.77
C GLY A 69 20.13 -1.31 13.28
N GLU A 70 20.46 -2.33 12.48
CA GLU A 70 20.25 -2.33 11.03
C GLU A 70 18.89 -2.92 10.68
N TYR A 71 18.19 -2.30 9.72
CA TYR A 71 16.88 -2.78 9.28
C TYR A 71 17.01 -4.07 8.47
N GLN A 72 16.40 -5.14 8.97
CA GLN A 72 16.29 -6.44 8.31
C GLN A 72 14.87 -6.66 7.80
N TYR A 73 14.73 -7.53 6.79
CA TYR A 73 13.44 -8.04 6.35
C TYR A 73 12.65 -8.64 7.52
N TRP A 74 11.37 -8.29 7.64
CA TRP A 74 10.44 -8.95 8.55
C TRP A 74 9.34 -9.69 7.80
N PHE A 75 8.59 -8.97 6.97
CA PHE A 75 7.59 -9.53 6.05
C PHE A 75 7.30 -8.54 4.93
N ASN A 76 6.55 -8.96 3.92
CA ASN A 76 6.08 -8.09 2.83
C ASN A 76 4.56 -8.26 2.64
N GLY A 77 3.98 -7.38 1.84
CA GLY A 77 2.57 -7.44 1.48
C GLY A 77 2.24 -6.47 0.36
N GLY A 78 0.95 -6.24 0.14
CA GLY A 78 0.43 -5.31 -0.84
C GLY A 78 -0.66 -4.41 -0.29
N LEU A 79 -0.62 -3.12 -0.65
CA LEU A 79 -1.75 -2.21 -0.56
C LEU A 79 -2.44 -2.22 -1.92
N ILE A 80 -3.43 -3.10 -2.06
CA ILE A 80 -3.98 -3.51 -3.35
C ILE A 80 -5.23 -2.72 -3.67
N TYR A 81 -5.25 -2.09 -4.84
CA TYR A 81 -6.46 -1.49 -5.39
C TYR A 81 -7.34 -2.55 -6.07
N PHE A 82 -8.64 -2.52 -5.77
CA PHE A 82 -9.66 -3.34 -6.42
C PHE A 82 -10.81 -2.46 -6.90
N SER A 83 -11.48 -2.91 -7.96
CA SER A 83 -12.61 -2.24 -8.57
C SER A 83 -13.53 -3.25 -9.24
N SER A 84 -14.82 -2.93 -9.38
CA SER A 84 -15.81 -3.80 -10.01
C SER A 84 -15.56 -3.93 -11.53
N GLY A 85 -14.78 -4.94 -11.92
CA GLY A 85 -14.66 -5.41 -13.31
C GLY A 85 -13.51 -4.83 -14.16
N ASP A 86 -12.83 -3.78 -13.70
CA ASP A 86 -11.74 -3.08 -14.42
C ASP A 86 -10.64 -2.69 -13.42
N SER A 87 -9.36 -2.74 -13.81
CA SER A 87 -8.21 -2.26 -13.04
C SER A 87 -8.16 -0.74 -12.81
N GLY A 88 -9.12 0.01 -13.35
CA GLY A 88 -9.14 1.48 -13.42
C GLY A 88 -8.33 2.06 -14.59
N VAL A 89 -7.73 1.20 -15.42
CA VAL A 89 -6.95 1.59 -16.61
C VAL A 89 -7.35 0.83 -17.87
N GLY A 90 -8.53 0.20 -17.89
CA GLY A 90 -8.97 -0.60 -19.03
C GLY A 90 -8.19 -1.91 -19.21
N LEU A 91 -7.54 -2.40 -18.15
CA LEU A 91 -6.97 -3.75 -18.07
C LEU A 91 -7.86 -4.62 -17.16
N PRO A 92 -7.81 -5.96 -17.31
CA PRO A 92 -8.41 -6.85 -16.33
C PRO A 92 -7.85 -6.59 -14.93
N GLN A 93 -8.69 -6.77 -13.91
CA GLN A 93 -8.21 -6.75 -12.52
C GLN A 93 -7.09 -7.79 -12.35
N LEU A 94 -5.96 -7.34 -11.81
CA LEU A 94 -4.80 -8.18 -11.53
C LEU A 94 -4.80 -8.67 -10.06
N SER A 95 -5.89 -8.42 -9.35
CA SER A 95 -6.16 -8.89 -8.00
C SER A 95 -7.53 -9.59 -7.95
N VAL A 96 -7.66 -10.58 -7.07
CA VAL A 96 -8.92 -11.31 -6.83
C VAL A 96 -9.44 -10.92 -5.46
N ARG A 97 -10.67 -10.39 -5.40
CA ARG A 97 -11.41 -10.15 -4.16
C ARG A 97 -12.52 -11.20 -4.03
N ILE A 98 -12.54 -11.91 -2.91
CA ILE A 98 -13.62 -12.84 -2.56
C ILE A 98 -14.56 -12.12 -1.59
N GLY A 99 -15.85 -12.01 -1.92
CA GLY A 99 -16.86 -11.32 -1.11
C GLY A 99 -17.57 -10.20 -1.87
N ASP A 100 -17.95 -9.12 -1.17
CA ASP A 100 -18.62 -7.96 -1.79
C ASP A 100 -17.68 -7.26 -2.80
N THR A 101 -17.98 -7.43 -4.09
CA THR A 101 -17.26 -6.82 -5.22
C THR A 101 -17.90 -5.53 -5.70
N SER A 102 -18.97 -5.03 -5.04
CA SER A 102 -19.63 -3.78 -5.43
C SER A 102 -18.85 -2.52 -5.02
N LYS A 103 -17.81 -2.69 -4.19
CA LYS A 103 -16.96 -1.62 -3.69
C LYS A 103 -15.64 -1.58 -4.45
N SER A 104 -15.09 -0.39 -4.61
CA SER A 104 -13.75 -0.15 -5.15
C SER A 104 -12.92 0.65 -4.15
N GLY A 105 -11.64 0.32 -4.03
CA GLY A 105 -10.72 1.02 -3.14
C GLY A 105 -9.46 0.23 -2.84
N TRP A 106 -8.74 0.62 -1.80
CA TRP A 106 -7.52 -0.04 -1.34
C TRP A 106 -7.75 -0.89 -0.09
N ASP A 107 -7.11 -2.06 -0.06
CA ASP A 107 -6.99 -2.90 1.12
C ASP A 107 -5.56 -3.44 1.30
N VAL A 108 -5.17 -3.65 2.55
CA VAL A 108 -3.84 -4.17 2.93
C VAL A 108 -3.92 -5.69 2.98
N HIS A 109 -2.99 -6.36 2.30
CA HIS A 109 -2.79 -7.80 2.29
C HIS A 109 -1.35 -8.11 2.71
N THR A 110 -1.18 -9.07 3.61
CA THR A 110 0.11 -9.54 4.16
C THR A 110 0.25 -11.02 3.94
#